data_AF-A0A257T0P5-F1
#
_entry.id   AF-A0A257T0P5-F1
#
_cell.length_a   1.000
_cell.length_b   1.000
_cell.length_c   1.000
_cell.angle_alpha   90.00
_cell.angle_beta   90.00
_cell.angle_gamma   90.00
#
_symmetry.space_group_name_H-M   'P 1'
#
loop_
_entity.id
_entity.type
_entity.pdbx_description
1 polymer ?
#
loop_
_entity_poly.entity_id
_entity_poly.type
_entity_poly.pdbx_seq_one_letter_code
_entity_poly.pdbx_strand_id
1 'polypeptide(L)'
;MAYRWNAQKSSRSNLRRLARNQLLGAIDKLNAPPADRPDAVHEARLHLKKVRALLRLVRIAARDVYKQENAALRDIARTLAFERDRQATIEALDKLLDHAVREWAVREWAVREWAV
;
A
#
# COMPACT_ATOMS: atom_id res chain seq x y z
N MET A 1 1.08 11.49 8.37
CA MET A 1 2.56 11.44 8.26
C MET A 1 3.08 12.80 7.83
N ALA A 2 4.01 13.38 8.59
CA ALA A 2 4.63 14.67 8.28
C ALA A 2 6.07 14.47 7.78
N TYR A 3 6.49 15.27 6.79
CA TYR A 3 7.88 15.31 6.36
C TYR A 3 8.62 16.46 7.05
N ARG A 4 9.85 16.20 7.47
CA ARG A 4 10.74 17.26 7.96
C ARG A 4 11.36 17.98 6.77
N TRP A 5 11.07 19.27 6.64
CA TRP A 5 11.68 20.15 5.63
C TRP A 5 12.74 21.04 6.29
N ASN A 6 13.91 21.20 5.65
CA ASN A 6 14.93 22.14 6.11
C ASN A 6 15.00 23.33 5.15
N ALA A 7 14.59 24.51 5.61
CA ALA A 7 14.56 25.74 4.82
C ALA A 7 15.95 26.26 4.41
N GLN A 8 17.01 25.90 5.14
CA GLN A 8 18.39 26.25 4.79
C GLN A 8 18.97 25.38 3.66
N LYS A 9 18.30 24.29 3.30
CA LYS A 9 18.69 23.40 2.20
C LYS A 9 17.83 23.67 0.98
N SER A 10 18.39 23.51 -0.21
CA SER A 10 17.63 23.65 -1.46
C SER A 10 16.47 22.66 -1.54
N SER A 11 15.41 23.01 -2.26
CA SER A 11 14.26 22.13 -2.49
C SER A 11 14.68 20.79 -3.11
N ARG A 12 15.64 20.83 -4.04
CA ARG A 12 16.23 19.63 -4.65
C ARG A 12 16.91 18.72 -3.61
N SER A 13 17.66 19.30 -2.68
CA SER A 13 18.32 18.54 -1.61
C SER A 13 17.31 17.91 -0.66
N ASN A 14 16.28 18.66 -0.24
CA ASN A 14 15.22 18.14 0.61
C ASN A 14 14.46 16.99 -0.07
N LEU A 15 14.04 17.18 -1.32
CA LEU A 15 13.32 16.16 -2.09
C LEU A 15 14.14 14.88 -2.31
N ARG A 16 15.43 15.01 -2.66
CA ARG A 16 16.34 13.86 -2.79
C ARG A 16 16.47 13.10 -1.46
N ARG A 17 16.60 13.81 -0.34
CA ARG A 17 16.65 13.20 1.00
C ARG A 17 15.35 12.45 1.30
N LEU A 18 14.20 13.10 1.10
CA LEU A 18 12.89 12.49 1.38
C LEU A 18 12.67 11.24 0.51
N ALA A 19 12.96 11.31 -0.79
CA ALA A 19 12.87 10.16 -1.69
C ALA A 19 13.80 9.02 -1.26
N ARG A 20 15.07 9.33 -0.95
CA ARG A 20 16.05 8.34 -0.44
C ARG A 20 15.55 7.66 0.82
N ASN A 21 15.05 8.42 1.80
CA ASN A 21 14.54 7.86 3.05
C ASN A 21 13.36 6.90 2.83
N GLN A 22 12.47 7.22 1.88
CA GLN A 22 11.38 6.31 1.54
C GLN A 22 11.88 5.05 0.82
N LEU A 23 12.85 5.17 -0.10
CA LEU A 23 13.44 4.01 -0.78
C LEU A 23 14.17 3.08 0.20
N LEU A 24 14.97 3.63 1.11
CA LEU A 24 15.62 2.86 2.17
C LEU A 24 14.59 2.18 3.07
N GLY A 25 13.55 2.90 3.50
CA GLY A 25 12.46 2.30 4.28
C GLY A 25 11.75 1.16 3.54
N ALA A 26 11.57 1.26 2.22
CA ALA A 26 11.03 0.14 1.44
C ALA A 26 11.96 -1.08 1.45
N ILE A 27 13.27 -0.87 1.29
CA ILE A 27 14.28 -1.93 1.32
C ILE A 27 14.31 -2.59 2.71
N ASP A 28 14.32 -1.79 3.77
CA ASP A 28 14.33 -2.27 5.15
C ASP A 28 13.11 -3.16 5.44
N LYS A 29 11.93 -2.76 4.95
CA LYS A 29 10.72 -3.58 5.06
C LYS A 29 10.86 -4.89 4.28
N LEU A 30 11.34 -4.86 3.05
CA LEU A 30 11.51 -6.07 2.24
C LEU A 30 12.57 -7.05 2.80
N ASN A 31 13.49 -6.56 3.62
CA ASN A 31 14.48 -7.38 4.34
C ASN A 31 13.96 -7.95 5.67
N ALA A 32 12.70 -7.68 6.04
CA ALA A 32 12.11 -8.22 7.26
C ALA A 32 12.02 -9.77 7.21
N PRO A 33 11.99 -10.44 8.38
CA PRO A 33 11.86 -11.90 8.45
C PRO A 33 10.61 -12.41 7.70
N PRO A 34 10.62 -13.66 7.21
CA PRO A 34 9.47 -14.24 6.49
C PRO A 34 8.15 -14.20 7.24
N ALA A 35 8.18 -14.23 8.59
CA ALA A 35 6.99 -14.15 9.43
C ALA A 35 6.22 -12.82 9.27
N ASP A 36 6.93 -11.72 8.98
CA ASP A 36 6.34 -10.37 8.86
C ASP A 36 6.09 -9.98 7.39
N ARG A 37 6.30 -10.91 6.45
CA ARG A 37 6.36 -10.65 5.01
C ARG A 37 5.09 -9.98 4.45
N PRO A 38 3.86 -10.35 4.86
CA PRO A 38 2.65 -9.67 4.35
C PRO A 38 2.61 -8.18 4.69
N ASP A 39 2.84 -7.83 5.96
CA ASP A 39 2.82 -6.44 6.44
C ASP A 39 4.02 -5.65 5.92
N ALA A 40 5.19 -6.29 5.85
CA ALA A 40 6.39 -5.74 5.24
C ALA A 40 6.17 -5.34 3.78
N VAL A 41 5.54 -6.21 2.97
CA VAL A 41 5.22 -5.92 1.57
C VAL A 41 4.22 -4.76 1.48
N HIS A 42 3.22 -4.71 2.35
CA HIS A 42 2.27 -3.60 2.41
C HIS A 42 2.99 -2.26 2.66
N GLU A 43 3.84 -2.20 3.70
CA GLU A 43 4.59 -1.00 4.06
C GLU A 43 5.61 -0.59 2.97
N ALA A 44 6.30 -1.55 2.35
CA ALA A 44 7.20 -1.29 1.24
C ALA A 44 6.46 -0.63 0.07
N ARG A 45 5.27 -1.12 -0.29
CA ARG A 45 4.43 -0.50 -1.33
C ARG A 45 3.98 0.91 -0.94
N LEU A 46 3.70 1.15 0.34
CA LEU A 46 3.36 2.48 0.84
C LEU A 46 4.54 3.46 0.68
N HIS A 47 5.77 3.02 0.97
CA HIS A 47 6.98 3.80 0.71
C HIS A 47 7.15 4.13 -0.78
N LEU A 48 6.99 3.15 -1.68
CA LEU A 48 7.05 3.39 -3.14
C LEU A 48 5.98 4.38 -3.61
N LYS A 49 4.76 4.28 -3.07
CA LYS A 49 3.66 5.24 -3.34
C LYS A 49 4.06 6.66 -2.94
N LYS A 50 4.73 6.83 -1.80
CA LYS A 50 5.21 8.14 -1.32
C LYS A 50 6.30 8.72 -2.23
N VAL A 51 7.26 7.91 -2.70
CA VAL A 51 8.29 8.38 -3.64
C VAL A 51 7.64 8.87 -4.94
N ARG A 52 6.67 8.13 -5.48
CA ARG A 52 5.94 8.53 -6.69
C ARG A 52 5.15 9.83 -6.49
N ALA A 53 4.60 10.06 -5.30
CA ALA A 53 3.98 11.33 -4.96
C ALA A 53 4.99 12.50 -4.95
N LEU A 54 6.20 12.29 -4.40
CA LEU A 54 7.27 13.29 -4.44
C LEU A 54 7.71 13.61 -5.88
N LEU A 55 7.87 12.59 -6.73
CA LEU A 55 8.20 12.77 -8.15
C LEU A 55 7.13 13.59 -8.89
N ARG A 56 5.85 13.38 -8.54
CA ARG A 56 4.74 14.13 -9.13
C ARG A 56 4.78 15.64 -8.83
N LEU A 57 5.40 16.05 -7.73
CA LEU A 57 5.59 17.46 -7.38
C LEU A 57 6.58 18.16 -8.33
N VAL A 58 7.60 17.44 -8.81
CA VAL A 58 8.63 18.01 -9.70
C VAL A 58 8.37 17.76 -11.19
N ARG A 59 7.22 17.20 -11.55
CA ARG A 59 6.91 16.72 -12.91
C ARG A 59 7.07 17.77 -14.01
N ILE A 60 6.86 19.06 -13.69
CA ILE A 60 6.96 20.15 -14.67
C ILE A 60 8.43 20.48 -14.95
N ALA A 61 9.26 20.51 -13.90
CA ALA A 61 10.68 20.84 -14.01
C ALA A 61 11.54 19.68 -14.51
N ALA A 62 11.08 18.43 -14.40
CA ALA A 62 11.85 17.23 -14.76
C ALA A 62 10.94 16.16 -15.38
N ARG A 63 10.34 16.47 -16.54
CA ARG A 63 9.29 15.63 -17.16
C ARG A 63 9.76 14.22 -17.51
N ASP A 64 10.94 14.11 -18.13
CA ASP A 64 11.43 12.80 -18.61
C ASP A 64 11.86 11.91 -17.44
N VAL A 65 12.57 12.50 -16.47
CA VAL A 65 12.90 11.84 -15.20
C VAL A 65 11.62 11.39 -14.48
N TYR A 66 10.60 12.26 -14.39
CA TYR A 66 9.32 11.88 -13.79
C TYR A 66 8.70 10.67 -14.48
N LYS A 67 8.64 10.66 -15.82
CA LYS A 67 8.04 9.55 -16.58
C LYS A 67 8.78 8.25 -16.34
N GLN A 68 10.11 8.25 -16.48
CA GLN A 68 10.95 7.07 -16.34
C GLN A 68 10.87 6.51 -14.92
N GLU A 69 11.12 7.35 -13.91
CA GLU A 69 11.16 6.91 -12.52
C GLU A 69 9.78 6.52 -11.98
N ASN A 70 8.71 7.24 -12.36
CA ASN A 70 7.36 6.87 -11.96
C ASN A 70 6.91 5.54 -12.60
N ALA A 71 7.33 5.24 -13.83
CA ALA A 71 7.06 3.96 -14.48
C ALA A 71 7.82 2.82 -13.76
N ALA A 72 9.14 2.98 -13.58
CA ALA A 72 9.97 1.99 -12.88
C ALA A 72 9.42 1.67 -11.48
N LEU A 73 9.11 2.69 -10.67
CA LEU A 73 8.56 2.48 -9.32
C LEU A 73 7.15 1.89 -9.34
N ARG A 74 6.33 2.18 -10.36
CA ARG A 74 5.01 1.56 -10.53
C ARG A 74 5.16 0.07 -10.86
N ASP A 75 6.11 -0.29 -11.70
CA ASP A 75 6.32 -1.67 -12.12
C ASP A 75 6.93 -2.50 -10.99
N ILE A 76 7.91 -1.97 -10.25
CA ILE A 76 8.40 -2.58 -8.99
C ILE A 76 7.25 -2.77 -7.99
N ALA A 77 6.41 -1.75 -7.78
CA ALA A 77 5.27 -1.92 -6.88
C ALA A 77 4.27 -2.97 -7.39
N ARG A 78 4.21 -3.27 -8.69
CA ARG A 78 3.35 -4.33 -9.23
C ARG A 78 3.94 -5.72 -8.98
N THR A 79 5.26 -5.91 -9.03
CA THR A 79 5.87 -7.21 -8.71
C THR A 79 5.64 -7.59 -7.25
N LEU A 80 5.51 -6.60 -6.37
CA LEU A 80 5.12 -6.76 -4.96
C LEU A 80 3.62 -6.98 -4.75
N ALA A 81 2.80 -7.15 -5.80
CA ALA A 81 1.34 -7.31 -5.68
C ALA A 81 0.90 -8.76 -5.47
N PHE A 82 1.77 -9.74 -5.77
CA PHE A 82 1.40 -11.16 -5.72
C PHE A 82 0.90 -11.60 -4.33
N GLU A 83 1.55 -11.14 -3.26
CA GLU A 83 1.12 -11.44 -1.88
C GLU A 83 -0.17 -10.71 -1.48
N ARG A 84 -0.42 -9.54 -2.07
CA ARG A 84 -1.63 -8.76 -1.82
C ARG A 84 -2.87 -9.47 -2.37
N ASP A 85 -2.79 -10.05 -3.57
CA ASP A 85 -3.95 -10.69 -4.17
C ASP A 85 -4.41 -11.89 -3.33
N ARG A 86 -3.48 -12.64 -2.72
CA ARG A 86 -3.84 -13.75 -1.80
C ARG A 86 -4.57 -13.24 -0.56
N GLN A 87 -4.04 -12.22 0.12
CA GLN A 87 -4.66 -11.67 1.33
C GLN A 87 -6.02 -11.00 1.03
N ALA A 88 -6.10 -10.25 -0.07
CA ALA A 88 -7.35 -9.60 -0.48
C ALA A 88 -8.44 -10.62 -0.85
N THR A 89 -8.06 -11.76 -1.45
CA THR A 89 -9.00 -12.86 -1.71
C THR A 89 -9.49 -13.51 -0.42
N ILE A 90 -8.60 -13.74 0.55
CA ILE A 90 -8.98 -14.28 1.87
C ILE A 90 -9.94 -13.31 2.59
N GLU A 91 -9.58 -12.02 2.68
CA GLU A 91 -10.45 -11.01 3.29
C GLU A 91 -11.79 -10.85 2.58
N ALA A 92 -11.83 -10.99 1.25
CA ALA A 92 -13.07 -10.96 0.50
C ALA A 92 -13.94 -12.19 0.81
N LEU A 93 -13.34 -13.38 0.92
CA LEU A 93 -14.03 -14.60 1.31
C LEU A 93 -14.60 -14.50 2.72
N ASP A 94 -13.81 -14.04 3.70
CA ASP A 94 -14.25 -13.85 5.08
C ASP A 94 -15.47 -12.91 5.15
N LYS A 95 -15.43 -11.78 4.43
CA LYS A 95 -16.55 -10.85 4.36
C LYS A 95 -17.80 -11.46 3.73
N LEU A 96 -17.64 -12.31 2.72
CA LEU A 96 -18.76 -13.02 2.10
C LEU A 96 -19.37 -14.05 3.06
N LEU A 97 -18.54 -14.79 3.79
CA LEU A 97 -18.99 -15.75 4.80
C LEU A 97 -19.71 -15.04 5.95
N ASP A 98 -19.15 -13.95 6.48
CA ASP A 98 -19.78 -13.13 7.52
C ASP A 98 -21.14 -12.60 7.08
N HIS A 99 -21.25 -12.16 5.83
CA HIS A 99 -22.51 -11.69 5.27
C HIS A 99 -23.53 -12.83 5.15
N ALA A 100 -23.12 -13.99 4.62
CA ALA A 100 -23.98 -15.16 4.49
C ALA A 100 -24.48 -15.68 5.85
N VAL A 101 -23.61 -15.73 6.87
CA VAL A 101 -23.98 -16.12 8.23
C VAL A 101 -25.00 -15.14 8.82
N ARG A 102 -24.82 -13.83 8.62
CA ARG A 102 -25.81 -12.83 9.07
C ARG A 102 -27.16 -13.00 8.38
N GLU A 103 -27.17 -13.22 7.06
CA GLU A 103 -28.43 -13.46 6.34
C GLU A 103 -29.11 -14.77 6.77
N TRP A 104 -28.34 -15.84 6.99
CA TRP A 104 -28.88 -17.14 7.38
C TRP A 104 -29.37 -17.15 8.82
N ALA A 105 -28.69 -16.46 9.74
CA ALA A 105 -29.14 -16.27 11.11
C ALA A 105 -30.50 -15.53 11.18
N VAL A 106 -30.72 -14.57 10.28
CA VAL A 106 -32.02 -13.86 10.16
C VAL A 106 -33.11 -14.79 9.63
N ARG A 107 -32.80 -15.67 8.65
CA ARG A 107 -33.76 -16.64 8.10
C ARG A 107 -34.10 -17.76 9.08
N GLU A 108 -33.14 -18.26 9.85
CA GLU A 108 -33.39 -19.31 10.84
C GLU A 108 -34.23 -18.81 12.02
N TRP A 109 -34.07 -17.54 12.40
CA TRP A 109 -34.94 -16.87 13.39
C TRP A 109 -36.37 -16.72 12.87
N ALA A 110 -36.55 -16.27 11.62
CA ALA A 110 -37.87 -16.13 10.99
C ALA A 110 -38.63 -17.46 10.84
N VAL A 111 -37.93 -18.58 10.58
CA VAL A 111 -38.55 -19.92 10.48
C VAL A 111 -38.96 -20.47 11.84
N ARG A 112 -38.23 -20.17 12.93
CA ARG A 112 -38.60 -20.60 14.29
C ARG A 112 -39.75 -19.77 14.88
N GLU A 113 -39.89 -18.51 14.49
CA GLU A 113 -40.96 -17.62 14.98
C GLU A 113 -42.32 -17.89 14.29
N TRP A 114 -42.31 -18.54 13.11
CA TRP A 114 -43.53 -18.98 12.39
C TRP A 114 -43.96 -20.43 12.71
N ALA A 115 -43.23 -21.11 13.61
CA ALA A 115 -43.51 -22.49 14.02
C ALA A 115 -44.23 -22.60 15.38
N VAL A 116 -44.85 -21.50 15.85
CA VAL A 116 -45.75 -21.45 17.03
C VAL A 116 -47.16 -21.11 16.59
#